data_AF-A0A0K6HYR4-F1
#
_entry.id   AF-A0A0K6HYR4-F1
#
_cell.length_a   1.000
_cell.length_b   1.000
_cell.length_c   1.000
_cell.angle_alpha   90.00
_cell.angle_beta   90.00
_cell.angle_gamma   90.00
#
_symmetry.space_group_name_H-M   'P 1'
#
loop_
_entity.id
_entity.type
_entity.pdbx_description
1 polymer ?
#
loop_
_entity_poly.entity_id
_entity_poly.type
_entity_poly.pdbx_seq_one_letter_code
_entity_poly.pdbx_strand_id
1 'polypeptide(L)' 'MKPHLQTTIWTLLKGSASQREIARVTGIDRKTIRAYARRFAEEQANSPGVAT' A
#
# COMPACT_ATOMS: atom_id res chain seq x y z
N MET A 1 0.17 11.86 7.95
CA MET A 1 0.36 11.96 6.48
C MET A 1 -0.87 12.64 5.89
N LYS A 2 -0.75 13.35 4.77
CA LYS A 2 -1.94 13.93 4.12
C LYS A 2 -2.90 12.81 3.67
N PRO A 3 -4.23 12.95 3.82
CA PRO A 3 -5.19 11.89 3.51
C PRO A 3 -5.08 11.37 2.07
N HIS A 4 -4.91 12.26 1.09
CA HIS A 4 -4.81 11.88 -0.32
C HIS A 4 -3.64 10.93 -0.60
N LEU A 5 -2.52 11.09 0.10
CA LEU A 5 -1.36 10.21 -0.06
C LEU A 5 -1.63 8.81 0.48
N GLN A 6 -2.45 8.67 1.52
CA GLN A 6 -2.81 7.37 2.08
C GLN A 6 -3.68 6.60 1.09
N THR A 7 -4.67 7.30 0.51
CA THR A 7 -5.52 6.74 -0.53
C THR A 7 -4.70 6.30 -1.74
N THR A 8 -3.74 7.11 -2.20
CA THR A 8 -2.85 6.73 -3.31
C THR A 8 -2.02 5.49 -3.01
N ILE A 9 -1.38 5.40 -1.83
CA ILE A 9 -0.63 4.19 -1.43
C ILE A 9 -1.56 2.98 -1.42
N TRP A 10 -2.76 3.10 -0.86
CA TRP A 10 -3.71 2.01 -0.74
C TRP A 10 -4.17 1.49 -2.11
N THR A 11 -4.54 2.40 -3.02
CA THR A 11 -4.92 2.06 -4.40
C THR A 11 -3.77 1.38 -5.15
N LEU A 12 -2.54 1.89 -5.02
CA LEU A 12 -1.38 1.31 -5.71
C LEU A 12 -0.97 -0.05 -5.14
N LEU A 13 -1.05 -0.24 -3.83
CA LEU A 13 -0.81 -1.54 -3.19
C LEU A 13 -1.86 -2.58 -3.62
N LYS A 14 -3.13 -2.19 -3.72
CA LYS A 14 -4.20 -3.06 -4.23
C LYS A 14 -3.95 -3.47 -5.69
N GLY A 15 -3.38 -2.60 -6.50
CA GLY A 15 -2.98 -2.87 -7.88
C GLY A 15 -1.69 -3.69 -8.05
N SER A 16 -1.11 -4.23 -6.98
CA SER A 16 0.19 -4.93 -6.98
C SER A 16 1.36 -4.09 -7.54
N ALA A 17 1.28 -2.77 -7.43
CA ALA A 17 2.36 -1.88 -7.87
C ALA A 17 3.61 -2.07 -6.98
N SER A 18 4.79 -1.96 -7.59
CA SER A 18 6.04 -2.12 -6.84
C SER A 18 6.24 -0.96 -5.86
N GLN A 19 6.84 -1.23 -4.69
CA GLN A 19 7.16 -0.20 -3.69
C GLN A 19 8.03 0.93 -4.29
N ARG A 20 8.86 0.61 -5.29
CA ARG A 20 9.73 1.56 -5.99
C ARG A 20 8.95 2.53 -6.86
N GLU A 21 7.89 2.04 -7.51
CA GLU A 21 6.98 2.85 -8.31
C GLU A 21 6.12 3.74 -7.42
N ILE A 22 5.58 3.21 -6.33
CA ILE A 22 4.82 3.98 -5.34
C ILE A 22 5.67 5.12 -4.78
N ALA A 23 6.94 4.88 -4.46
CA ALA A 23 7.86 5.92 -3.99
C ALA A 23 8.11 7.00 -5.05
N ARG A 24 8.21 6.63 -6.33
CA ARG A 24 8.37 7.59 -7.44
C ARG A 24 7.14 8.47 -7.64
N VAL A 25 5.95 7.90 -7.53
CA VAL A 25 4.67 8.59 -7.75
C VAL A 25 4.29 9.48 -6.56
N THR A 26 4.47 8.97 -5.34
CA THR A 26 4.01 9.66 -4.12
C THR A 26 5.09 10.52 -3.46
N GLY A 27 6.37 10.33 -3.83
CA GLY A 27 7.50 10.98 -3.16
C GLY A 27 7.73 10.49 -1.72
N ILE A 28 7.08 9.39 -1.31
CA ILE A 28 7.15 8.84 0.04
C ILE A 28 8.29 7.83 0.13
N ASP A 29 8.95 7.81 1.29
CA ASP A 29 10.02 6.85 1.55
C ASP A 29 9.52 5.41 1.48
N ARG A 30 10.34 4.54 0.88
CA ARG A 30 10.05 3.11 0.70
C ARG A 30 9.80 2.39 2.03
N LYS A 31 10.41 2.82 3.15
CA LYS A 31 10.16 2.24 4.49
C LYS A 31 8.73 2.49 4.96
N THR A 32 8.18 3.66 4.68
CA THR A 32 6.78 3.99 5.00
C THR A 32 5.86 3.10 4.17
N ILE A 33 6.10 2.98 2.87
CA ILE A 33 5.32 2.11 1.98
C ILE A 33 5.41 0.64 2.44
N ARG A 34 6.58 0.17 2.87
CA ARG A 34 6.78 -1.18 3.41
C ARG A 34 5.94 -1.43 4.67
N ALA A 35 5.87 -0.47 5.58
CA ALA A 35 5.03 -0.57 6.78
C ALA A 35 3.53 -0.66 6.41
N TYR A 36 3.07 0.15 5.45
CA TYR A 36 1.69 0.08 4.96
C TYR A 36 1.38 -1.24 4.25
N ALA A 37 2.28 -1.74 3.41
CA ALA A 37 2.12 -3.03 2.74
C ALA A 37 2.00 -4.18 3.75
N ARG A 38 2.77 -4.16 4.84
CA ARG A 38 2.67 -5.15 5.91
C ARG A 38 1.32 -5.08 6.63
N ARG A 39 0.86 -3.88 6.99
CA ARG A 39 -0.47 -3.70 7.60
C ARG A 39 -1.58 -4.13 6.66
N PHE A 40 -1.48 -3.83 5.37
CA PHE A 40 -2.44 -4.27 4.36
C PHE A 40 -2.48 -5.79 4.24
N ALA A 41 -1.34 -6.47 4.25
CA ALA A 41 -1.28 -7.93 4.25
C ALA A 41 -1.86 -8.53 5.55
N GLU A 42 -1.60 -7.91 6.70
CA GLU A 42 -2.19 -8.31 7.99
C GLU A 42 -3.71 -8.10 8.02
N GLU A 43 -4.21 -7.01 7.44
CA GLU A 43 -5.64 -6.68 7.34
C GLU A 43 -6.36 -7.62 6.35
N GLN A 44 -5.71 -7.97 5.24
CA GLN A 44 -6.18 -8.99 4.31
C GLN A 44 -6.11 -10.41 4.90
N ALA A 45 -5.17 -10.69 5.81
CA ALA A 45 -5.13 -11.97 6.52
C ALA A 45 -6.24 -12.09 7.60
N ASN A 46 -6.64 -10.98 8.20
CA ASN A 46 -7.70 -10.92 9.21
C ASN A 46 -9.13 -10.81 8.62
N SER A 47 -9.27 -10.72 7.30
CA SER A 47 -10.56 -10.79 6.60
C SER A 47 -10.37 -11.63 5.35
N PRO A 48 -10.99 -12.83 5.22
CA PRO A 48 -10.81 -13.70 4.07
C PRO A 48 -11.58 -13.12 2.88
N GLY A 49 -11.05 -12.04 2.31
CA GLY A 49 -11.61 -11.32 1.18
C GLY A 49 -10.99 -11.84 -0.11
N VAL A 50 -11.56 -12.94 -0.60
CA VAL A 50 -11.57 -13.47 -1.99
C VAL A 50 -10.60 -12.81 -2.99
N ALA A 51 -9.67 -13.62 -3.49
CA ALA A 51 -9.20 -13.54 -4.87
C ALA A 51 -8.93 -14.97 -5.39
N THR A 52 -9.99 -15.56 -5.94
CA THR A 52 -9.93 -16.51 -7.06
C THR A 52 -9.33 -15.80 -8.28
#